data_AF-A0A1Y2K6I0-F1
#
_entry.id   AF-A0A1Y2K6I0-F1
#
_cell.length_a   1.000
_cell.length_b   1.000
_cell.length_c   1.000
_cell.angle_alpha   90.00
_cell.angle_beta   90.00
_cell.angle_gamma   90.00
#
_symmetry.space_group_name_H-M   'P 1'
#
loop_
_entity.id
_entity.type
_entity.pdbx_description
1 polymer ?
#
loop_
_entity_poly.entity_id
_entity_poly.type
_entity_poly.pdbx_seq_one_letter_code
_entity_poly.pdbx_strand_id
1 'polypeptide(L)'
;MHLREVGKLVAAEVEAAGGIAKEFNTIAVDDGIAMGHDGMLYSLPSREIIADSVEYMVGAHTADAMICISNCDKITPGMLMAALRLNIPAVFVSGGPMEAGKVTMENGQIKKADLIDPMIAAGDASVSDKDVESLERSACPTCGSCSGMFTANSMNCLTEALGLSLPGNGTLLATHADRKELFLAGARRIVELTERYYKQGDESVLPRSIATFQAFENAMCLDIAMGGSTNTVLHLLAAAQEAEVDFTMADIDRLSRQVPCLCKVAPATDKYHVEDVHHAGGVFGILGELDRAGLINGDCRTVHAASMTEAIATEDIQSGQASDAAKSRALAAPGGQPTVEPYCQSQRWPAADDDRVNGCIRDKAHAYSQDGGLAVLFGNIAREGCIVKTAGVDESIWKFSGPARIFHSQDAACEAILGDRIQAGDVVVIRYEGPKGGPGMQEMLYPTSYLKSKHLGKACALITDGRFSGGTSGLSIGHCSPEAAEGGEIALIEEGDTIEIDIPNRAINVAIDEQEMARRRAAMESDPHTAYQPSGRNRVVSKALQAYAAMTTSAARGAVRDVSQLTAKR
;
A
#
# COMPACT_ATOMS: atom_id res chain seq x y z
N MET A 1 5.22 7.47 17.54
CA MET A 1 5.98 7.06 18.74
C MET A 1 7.42 7.55 18.68
N HIS A 2 8.26 7.05 17.76
CA HIS A 2 9.69 7.37 17.70
C HIS A 2 10.05 8.63 16.90
N LEU A 3 9.18 9.08 15.99
CA LEU A 3 9.47 10.19 15.07
C LEU A 3 9.66 11.56 15.74
N ARG A 4 9.17 11.76 16.97
CA ARG A 4 9.30 13.05 17.68
C ARG A 4 10.76 13.47 17.87
N GLU A 5 11.63 12.52 18.20
CA GLU A 5 13.06 12.83 18.41
C GLU A 5 13.84 12.88 17.09
N VAL A 6 13.27 12.33 16.01
CA VAL A 6 13.85 12.37 14.67
C VAL A 6 13.82 13.78 14.09
N GLY A 7 12.72 14.53 14.29
CA GLY A 7 12.59 15.91 13.82
C GLY A 7 13.75 16.80 14.30
N LYS A 8 14.10 16.71 15.59
CA LYS A 8 15.23 17.45 16.18
C LYS A 8 16.58 17.02 15.62
N LEU A 9 16.79 15.71 15.45
CA LEU A 9 18.02 15.14 14.89
C LEU A 9 18.24 15.68 13.46
N VAL A 10 17.20 15.61 12.64
CA VAL A 10 17.23 16.07 11.24
C VAL A 10 17.43 17.59 11.19
N ALA A 11 16.73 18.35 12.03
CA ALA A 11 16.87 19.81 12.09
C ALA A 11 18.30 20.25 12.41
N ALA A 12 18.93 19.62 13.41
CA ALA A 12 20.31 19.92 13.79
C ALA A 12 21.30 19.61 12.66
N GLU A 13 21.09 18.51 11.92
CA GLU A 13 21.95 18.15 10.79
C GLU A 13 21.75 19.10 9.58
N VAL A 14 20.52 19.56 9.32
CA VAL A 14 20.25 20.59 8.30
C VAL A 14 20.98 21.89 8.65
N GLU A 15 20.94 22.33 9.91
CA GLU A 15 21.68 23.51 10.37
C GLU A 15 23.19 23.32 10.24
N ALA A 16 23.71 22.15 10.59
CA ALA A 16 25.12 21.80 10.42
C ALA A 16 25.56 21.80 8.95
N ALA A 17 24.67 21.39 8.03
CA ALA A 17 24.90 21.43 6.59
C ALA A 17 24.75 22.84 5.98
N GLY A 18 24.37 23.86 6.77
CA GLY A 18 24.27 25.26 6.33
C GLY A 18 22.85 25.73 5.97
N GLY A 19 21.83 24.92 6.25
CA GLY A 19 20.42 25.30 6.10
C GLY A 19 19.83 25.96 7.35
N ILE A 20 18.56 26.37 7.27
CA ILE A 20 17.76 26.81 8.43
C ILE A 20 16.61 25.83 8.59
N ALA A 21 16.59 25.10 9.71
CA ALA A 21 15.55 24.10 9.96
C ALA A 21 14.36 24.69 10.72
N LYS A 22 13.15 24.31 10.28
CA LYS A 22 11.89 24.53 11.00
C LYS A 22 11.06 23.25 10.97
N GLU A 23 10.98 22.58 12.11
CA GLU A 23 10.11 21.42 12.28
C GLU A 23 8.64 21.87 12.39
N PHE A 24 7.77 21.19 11.67
CA PHE A 24 6.34 21.23 11.91
C PHE A 24 5.77 19.81 11.80
N ASN A 25 4.58 19.61 12.35
CA ASN A 25 3.91 18.32 12.36
C ASN A 25 2.56 18.42 11.65
N THR A 26 2.17 17.34 10.98
CA THR A 26 0.82 17.13 10.46
C THR A 26 0.13 16.02 11.27
N ILE A 27 -1.17 15.82 11.06
CA ILE A 27 -1.92 14.73 11.70
C ILE A 27 -1.44 13.37 11.18
N ALA A 28 -1.72 12.32 11.96
CA ALA A 28 -1.52 10.94 11.56
C ALA A 28 -2.66 10.09 12.11
N VAL A 29 -3.25 9.24 11.26
CA VAL A 29 -4.18 8.19 11.68
C VAL A 29 -3.41 6.87 11.65
N ASP A 30 -3.54 6.08 12.71
CA ASP A 30 -3.01 4.73 12.79
C ASP A 30 -4.07 3.77 12.28
N ASP A 31 -3.84 3.19 11.10
CA ASP A 31 -4.78 2.25 10.49
C ASP A 31 -4.93 0.97 11.32
N GLY A 32 -3.88 0.50 11.99
CA GLY A 32 -3.94 -0.68 12.84
C GLY A 32 -4.86 -0.49 14.04
N ILE A 33 -4.82 0.70 14.67
CA ILE A 33 -5.77 1.05 15.75
C ILE A 33 -7.17 1.34 15.21
N ALA A 34 -7.27 1.95 14.02
CA ALA A 34 -8.55 2.33 13.44
C ALA A 34 -9.40 1.16 12.92
N MET A 35 -8.79 -0.02 12.76
CA MET A 35 -9.43 -1.22 12.20
C MET A 35 -10.59 -1.72 13.06
N GLY A 36 -11.66 -2.17 12.38
CA GLY A 36 -12.77 -2.88 13.03
C GLY A 36 -13.84 -2.01 13.67
N HIS A 37 -13.78 -0.69 13.48
CA HIS A 37 -14.78 0.25 13.95
C HIS A 37 -14.85 1.51 13.06
N ASP A 38 -15.84 2.38 13.28
CA ASP A 38 -16.11 3.58 12.45
C ASP A 38 -14.93 4.56 12.30
N GLY A 39 -13.91 4.48 13.14
CA GLY A 39 -12.65 5.21 12.97
C GLY A 39 -11.98 4.98 11.61
N MET A 40 -12.11 3.80 11.00
CA MET A 40 -11.51 3.47 9.71
C MET A 40 -12.04 4.34 8.55
N LEU A 41 -13.24 4.91 8.69
CA LEU A 41 -13.80 5.86 7.71
C LEU A 41 -12.93 7.11 7.55
N TYR A 42 -12.11 7.44 8.53
CA TYR A 42 -11.24 8.62 8.53
C TYR A 42 -9.81 8.33 8.02
N SER A 43 -9.45 7.06 7.77
CA SER A 43 -8.11 6.66 7.33
C SER A 43 -7.75 7.28 5.98
N LEU A 44 -8.39 6.88 4.87
CA LEU A 44 -8.04 7.42 3.55
C LEU A 44 -8.24 8.94 3.45
N PRO A 45 -9.32 9.55 3.98
CA PRO A 45 -9.45 11.01 3.99
C PRO A 45 -8.30 11.74 4.68
N SER A 46 -7.63 11.11 5.66
CA SER A 46 -6.46 11.71 6.31
C SER A 46 -5.31 11.98 5.33
N ARG A 47 -5.18 11.20 4.25
CA ARG A 47 -4.20 11.44 3.17
C ARG A 47 -4.32 12.85 2.60
N GLU A 48 -5.55 13.26 2.28
CA GLU A 48 -5.83 14.59 1.72
C GLU A 48 -5.55 15.70 2.74
N ILE A 49 -5.91 15.47 4.01
CA ILE A 49 -5.66 16.42 5.08
C ILE A 49 -4.16 16.59 5.31
N ILE A 50 -3.39 15.51 5.23
CA ILE A 50 -1.92 15.55 5.32
C ILE A 50 -1.35 16.36 4.16
N ALA A 51 -1.81 16.10 2.93
CA ALA A 51 -1.37 16.84 1.75
C ALA A 51 -1.64 18.34 1.90
N ASP A 52 -2.86 18.73 2.27
CA ASP A 52 -3.23 20.12 2.48
C ASP A 52 -2.44 20.77 3.64
N SER A 53 -2.25 20.04 4.74
CA SER A 53 -1.52 20.56 5.91
C SER A 53 -0.08 20.92 5.55
N VAL A 54 0.57 20.07 4.75
CA VAL A 54 1.92 20.33 4.25
C VAL A 54 1.93 21.50 3.27
N GLU A 55 0.99 21.52 2.32
CA GLU A 55 0.86 22.63 1.35
C GLU A 55 0.68 23.98 2.03
N TYR A 56 -0.23 24.08 3.00
CA TYR A 56 -0.47 25.33 3.73
C TYR A 56 0.76 25.77 4.49
N MET A 57 1.43 24.85 5.19
CA MET A 57 2.60 25.21 5.98
C MET A 57 3.76 25.69 5.11
N VAL A 58 4.08 24.93 4.05
CA VAL A 58 5.17 25.25 3.13
C VAL A 58 4.88 26.51 2.34
N GLY A 59 3.67 26.64 1.79
CA GLY A 59 3.27 27.79 0.98
C GLY A 59 3.18 29.08 1.79
N ALA A 60 2.60 29.05 3.00
CA ALA A 60 2.46 30.25 3.82
C ALA A 60 3.81 30.80 4.34
N HIS A 61 4.78 29.92 4.57
CA HIS A 61 6.11 30.28 5.08
C HIS A 61 7.17 30.35 3.98
N THR A 62 6.78 30.10 2.72
CA THR A 62 7.66 30.08 1.55
C THR A 62 8.94 29.28 1.80
N ALA A 63 8.79 28.06 2.30
CA ALA A 63 9.95 27.20 2.57
C ALA A 63 10.63 26.79 1.25
N ASP A 64 11.96 26.82 1.23
CA ASP A 64 12.75 26.56 0.01
C ASP A 64 12.80 25.08 -0.35
N ALA A 65 12.68 24.19 0.64
CA ALA A 65 12.77 22.74 0.49
C ALA A 65 12.09 22.03 1.66
N MET A 66 11.87 20.71 1.54
CA MET A 66 11.28 19.91 2.61
C MET A 66 11.89 18.51 2.74
N ILE A 67 11.92 18.01 3.98
CA ILE A 67 12.19 16.59 4.26
C ILE A 67 10.88 15.99 4.75
N CYS A 68 10.41 14.96 4.04
CA CYS A 68 9.19 14.25 4.38
C CYS A 68 9.52 13.08 5.30
N ILE A 69 9.26 13.24 6.59
CA ILE A 69 9.42 12.18 7.61
C ILE A 69 8.07 11.48 7.80
N SER A 70 7.88 10.36 7.11
CA SER A 70 6.63 9.57 7.13
C SER A 70 6.82 8.20 7.79
N ASN A 71 5.74 7.45 8.00
CA ASN A 71 5.87 6.01 8.27
C ASN A 71 4.57 5.21 8.05
N CYS A 72 3.48 5.61 8.72
CA CYS A 72 2.21 4.87 8.66
C CYS A 72 1.51 5.05 7.31
N ASP A 73 0.57 4.16 7.00
CA ASP A 73 -0.05 3.92 5.70
C ASP A 73 -0.34 5.17 4.87
N LYS A 74 -1.16 6.09 5.39
CA LYS A 74 -1.65 7.25 4.63
C LYS A 74 -0.73 8.49 4.70
N ILE A 75 0.31 8.44 5.54
CA ILE A 75 1.24 9.56 5.74
C ILE A 75 2.18 9.72 4.56
N THR A 76 2.85 8.63 4.14
CA THR A 76 3.77 8.63 2.99
C THR A 76 3.09 9.14 1.72
N PRO A 77 1.92 8.62 1.29
CA PRO A 77 1.24 9.13 0.11
C PRO A 77 0.71 10.56 0.26
N GLY A 78 0.25 10.97 1.46
CA GLY A 78 -0.18 12.36 1.69
C GLY A 78 0.97 13.36 1.55
N MET A 79 2.14 13.04 2.11
CA MET A 79 3.34 13.85 1.92
C MET A 79 3.86 13.81 0.48
N LEU A 80 3.75 12.67 -0.21
CA LEU A 80 4.11 12.53 -1.63
C LEU A 80 3.25 13.42 -2.53
N MET A 81 1.94 13.43 -2.31
CA MET A 81 1.02 14.34 -3.01
C MET A 81 1.41 15.80 -2.80
N ALA A 82 1.67 16.22 -1.57
CA ALA A 82 2.12 17.59 -1.29
C ALA A 82 3.46 17.92 -1.95
N ALA A 83 4.43 16.99 -1.93
CA ALA A 83 5.73 17.19 -2.54
C ALA A 83 5.63 17.43 -4.06
N LEU A 84 4.77 16.66 -4.72
CA LEU A 84 4.53 16.78 -6.16
C LEU A 84 3.72 18.03 -6.50
N ARG A 85 2.73 18.41 -5.67
CA ARG A 85 1.93 19.63 -5.82
C ARG A 85 2.77 20.91 -5.69
N LEU A 86 3.62 20.97 -4.66
CA LEU A 86 4.47 22.13 -4.35
C LEU A 86 5.69 22.24 -5.27
N ASN A 87 6.23 21.09 -5.68
CA ASN A 87 7.37 20.97 -6.60
C ASN A 87 8.60 21.82 -6.23
N ILE A 88 8.92 21.90 -4.94
CA ILE A 88 10.20 22.38 -4.41
C ILE A 88 11.10 21.18 -4.08
N PRO A 89 12.44 21.33 -3.95
CA PRO A 89 13.32 20.23 -3.56
C PRO A 89 12.76 19.46 -2.35
N ALA A 90 12.66 18.13 -2.48
CA ALA A 90 12.09 17.27 -1.46
C ALA A 90 12.83 15.93 -1.38
N VAL A 91 13.01 15.43 -0.15
CA VAL A 91 13.58 14.10 0.12
C VAL A 91 12.70 13.36 1.14
N PHE A 92 12.45 12.08 0.90
CA PHE A 92 11.69 11.22 1.81
C PHE A 92 12.64 10.38 2.66
N VAL A 93 12.39 10.36 3.97
CA VAL A 93 13.03 9.43 4.91
C VAL A 93 12.01 8.92 5.91
N SER A 94 11.66 7.65 5.80
CA SER A 94 10.65 6.99 6.61
C SER A 94 11.20 6.55 7.97
N GLY A 95 10.31 6.44 8.95
CA GLY A 95 10.59 5.89 10.27
C GLY A 95 11.10 4.45 10.27
N GLY A 96 10.84 3.70 9.20
CA GLY A 96 11.18 2.30 9.05
C GLY A 96 10.15 1.31 9.59
N PRO A 97 10.20 0.05 9.12
CA PRO A 97 9.38 -1.03 9.64
C PRO A 97 9.83 -1.50 11.02
N MET A 98 8.86 -2.03 11.76
CA MET A 98 9.10 -2.81 12.98
C MET A 98 9.61 -4.21 12.61
N GLU A 99 10.17 -4.90 13.60
CA GLU A 99 10.60 -6.30 13.47
C GLU A 99 9.39 -7.24 13.48
N ALA A 100 9.50 -8.40 12.83
CA ALA A 100 8.49 -9.44 12.95
C ALA A 100 8.53 -10.04 14.37
N GLY A 101 7.35 -10.23 14.97
CA GLY A 101 7.19 -10.96 16.22
C GLY A 101 7.65 -12.41 16.10
N LYS A 102 8.08 -13.03 17.20
CA LYS A 102 8.40 -14.46 17.25
C LYS A 102 7.72 -15.08 18.46
N VAL A 103 6.89 -16.08 18.22
CA VAL A 103 6.08 -16.75 19.25
C VAL A 103 6.34 -18.25 19.22
N THR A 104 6.53 -18.84 20.39
CA THR A 104 6.50 -20.30 20.56
C THR A 104 5.10 -20.69 20.98
N MET A 105 4.38 -21.35 20.08
CA MET A 105 3.02 -21.84 20.30
C MET A 105 2.99 -23.01 21.31
N GLU A 106 1.82 -23.36 21.86
CA GLU A 106 1.68 -24.46 22.81
C GLU A 106 2.12 -25.82 22.26
N ASN A 107 2.02 -26.02 20.94
CA ASN A 107 2.48 -27.23 20.26
C ASN A 107 4.01 -27.27 20.05
N GLY A 108 4.75 -26.25 20.51
CA GLY A 108 6.19 -26.10 20.37
C GLY A 108 6.67 -25.51 19.04
N GLN A 109 5.76 -25.17 18.11
CA GLN A 109 6.09 -24.53 16.86
C GLN A 109 6.49 -23.06 17.10
N ILE A 110 7.61 -22.66 16.51
CA ILE A 110 8.00 -21.24 16.45
C ILE A 110 7.36 -20.62 15.21
N LYS A 111 6.60 -19.55 15.42
CA LYS A 111 5.90 -18.81 14.37
C LYS A 111 6.37 -17.35 14.36
N LYS A 112 6.62 -16.80 13.16
CA LYS A 112 6.74 -15.35 12.97
C LYS A 112 5.33 -14.74 13.02
N ALA A 113 5.17 -13.65 13.76
CA ALA A 113 3.89 -13.01 14.01
C ALA A 113 3.89 -11.56 13.52
N ASP A 114 2.78 -11.15 12.92
CA ASP A 114 2.47 -9.76 12.60
C ASP A 114 1.09 -9.36 13.15
N LEU A 115 0.62 -8.14 12.82
CA LEU A 115 -0.64 -7.62 13.34
C LEU A 115 -1.90 -8.39 12.90
N ILE A 116 -1.85 -9.15 11.80
CA ILE A 116 -3.02 -9.86 11.29
C ILE A 116 -3.16 -11.26 11.90
N ASP A 117 -2.04 -11.86 12.32
CA ASP A 117 -2.02 -13.18 12.96
C ASP A 117 -2.93 -13.31 14.19
N PRO A 118 -2.90 -12.39 15.19
CA PRO A 118 -3.78 -12.51 16.35
C PRO A 118 -5.26 -12.38 15.96
N MET A 119 -5.59 -11.60 14.94
CA MET A 119 -6.98 -11.44 14.46
C MET A 119 -7.51 -12.71 13.80
N ILE A 120 -6.69 -13.37 12.98
CA ILE A 120 -7.05 -14.65 12.34
C ILE A 120 -7.18 -15.73 13.41
N ALA A 121 -6.22 -15.80 14.34
CA ALA A 121 -6.22 -16.77 15.43
C ALA A 121 -7.43 -16.61 16.36
N ALA A 122 -7.80 -15.39 16.72
CA ALA A 122 -8.95 -15.12 17.58
C ALA A 122 -10.30 -15.53 16.95
N GLY A 123 -10.39 -15.59 15.62
CA GLY A 123 -11.58 -16.06 14.91
C GLY A 123 -11.63 -17.59 14.72
N ASP A 124 -10.52 -18.30 14.94
CA ASP A 124 -10.37 -19.72 14.68
C ASP A 124 -10.54 -20.52 15.98
N ALA A 125 -11.65 -21.24 16.10
CA ALA A 125 -11.99 -22.02 17.30
C ALA A 125 -11.00 -23.17 17.60
N SER A 126 -10.09 -23.50 16.68
CA SER A 126 -9.05 -24.50 16.89
C SER A 126 -7.80 -23.95 17.60
N VAL A 127 -7.66 -22.62 17.70
CA VAL A 127 -6.54 -21.97 18.39
C VAL A 127 -6.90 -21.71 19.85
N SER A 128 -5.99 -21.99 20.78
CA SER A 128 -6.24 -21.77 22.21
C SER A 128 -6.17 -20.28 22.58
N ASP A 129 -6.95 -19.84 23.57
CA ASP A 129 -6.92 -18.46 24.07
C ASP A 129 -5.50 -18.02 24.49
N LYS A 130 -4.69 -18.96 25.00
CA LYS A 130 -3.31 -18.70 25.42
C LYS A 130 -2.37 -18.50 24.22
N ASP A 131 -2.57 -19.24 23.13
CA ASP A 131 -1.84 -19.01 21.88
C ASP A 131 -2.26 -17.66 21.26
N VAL A 132 -3.55 -17.31 21.31
CA VAL A 132 -4.03 -15.98 20.88
C VAL A 132 -3.39 -14.86 21.71
N GLU A 133 -3.37 -14.97 23.03
CA GLU A 133 -2.73 -13.97 23.91
C GLU A 133 -1.22 -13.85 23.62
N SER A 134 -0.56 -14.97 23.35
CA SER A 134 0.87 -14.99 23.02
C SER A 134 1.17 -14.31 21.69
N LEU A 135 0.31 -14.50 20.69
CA LEU A 135 0.36 -13.80 19.40
C LEU A 135 0.12 -12.29 19.59
N GLU A 136 -0.94 -11.90 20.30
CA GLU A 136 -1.27 -10.49 20.56
C GLU A 136 -0.09 -9.74 21.19
N ARG A 137 0.52 -10.31 22.23
CA ARG A 137 1.65 -9.69 22.96
C ARG A 137 2.92 -9.54 22.13
N SER A 138 3.03 -10.27 21.03
CA SER A 138 4.27 -10.38 20.24
C SER A 138 4.16 -9.81 18.83
N ALA A 139 2.95 -9.54 18.33
CA ALA A 139 2.69 -9.08 16.97
C ALA A 139 3.32 -7.71 16.63
N CYS A 140 3.46 -6.84 17.63
CA CYS A 140 4.03 -5.50 17.49
C CYS A 140 5.21 -5.30 18.46
N PRO A 141 6.35 -5.99 18.25
CA PRO A 141 7.41 -6.05 19.24
C PRO A 141 8.18 -4.73 19.37
N THR A 142 8.27 -3.94 18.27
CA THR A 142 9.11 -2.75 18.23
C THR A 142 8.42 -1.52 17.63
N CYS A 143 9.04 -0.33 17.77
CA CYS A 143 8.59 0.84 17.01
C CYS A 143 8.78 0.64 15.50
N GLY A 144 7.97 1.31 14.69
CA GLY A 144 8.05 1.25 13.23
C GLY A 144 6.67 1.16 12.59
N SER A 145 6.63 1.10 11.26
CA SER A 145 5.47 0.65 10.50
C SER A 145 5.31 -0.86 10.66
N CYS A 146 4.22 -1.44 10.15
CA CYS A 146 3.97 -2.89 10.20
C CYS A 146 5.17 -3.73 9.74
N SER A 147 5.28 -4.99 10.15
CA SER A 147 6.40 -5.87 9.78
C SER A 147 6.24 -6.57 8.41
N GLY A 148 5.01 -6.69 7.91
CA GLY A 148 4.67 -7.24 6.59
C GLY A 148 4.71 -6.21 5.45
N MET A 149 4.59 -6.66 4.21
CA MET A 149 4.49 -5.80 3.02
C MET A 149 3.07 -5.24 2.85
N PHE A 150 2.62 -4.47 3.86
CA PHE A 150 1.37 -3.72 3.84
C PHE A 150 1.58 -2.33 3.22
N THR A 151 0.58 -1.44 3.29
CA THR A 151 0.63 -0.16 2.56
C THR A 151 1.79 0.73 2.97
N ALA A 152 2.04 0.89 4.28
CA ALA A 152 3.15 1.68 4.79
C ALA A 152 4.49 1.31 4.13
N ASN A 153 4.86 0.03 4.21
CA ASN A 153 6.14 -0.44 3.67
C ASN A 153 6.14 -0.43 2.15
N SER A 154 5.03 -0.82 1.51
CA SER A 154 4.92 -0.76 0.06
C SER A 154 5.17 0.67 -0.44
N MET A 155 4.47 1.67 0.13
CA MET A 155 4.67 3.08 -0.24
C MET A 155 6.09 3.58 0.07
N ASN A 156 6.69 3.18 1.18
CA ASN A 156 8.07 3.56 1.49
C ASN A 156 9.05 2.96 0.47
N CYS A 157 8.85 1.73 0.02
CA CYS A 157 9.61 1.12 -1.07
C CYS A 157 9.37 1.85 -2.40
N LEU A 158 8.14 2.25 -2.71
CA LEU A 158 7.81 2.95 -3.95
C LEU A 158 8.45 4.34 -4.04
N THR A 159 8.63 5.03 -2.91
CA THR A 159 9.38 6.31 -2.93
C THR A 159 10.86 6.13 -3.30
N GLU A 160 11.46 4.96 -3.06
CA GLU A 160 12.82 4.66 -3.56
C GLU A 160 12.81 4.43 -5.08
N ALA A 161 11.85 3.64 -5.59
CA ALA A 161 11.73 3.38 -7.03
C ALA A 161 11.33 4.62 -7.86
N LEU A 162 10.51 5.51 -7.29
CA LEU A 162 10.25 6.83 -7.86
C LEU A 162 11.49 7.73 -7.87
N GLY A 163 12.50 7.42 -7.05
CA GLY A 163 13.74 8.19 -6.94
C GLY A 163 13.68 9.34 -5.93
N LEU A 164 12.68 9.42 -5.06
CA LEU A 164 12.51 10.50 -4.07
C LEU A 164 13.06 10.17 -2.67
N SER A 165 13.47 8.92 -2.46
CA SER A 165 14.05 8.42 -1.21
C SER A 165 15.49 7.96 -1.38
N LEU A 166 16.22 7.91 -0.26
CA LEU A 166 17.55 7.30 -0.19
C LEU A 166 17.46 5.76 -0.10
N PRO A 167 18.48 5.02 -0.56
CA PRO A 167 18.51 3.57 -0.51
C PRO A 167 18.34 3.00 0.91
N GLY A 168 17.46 2.01 1.05
CA GLY A 168 17.11 1.36 2.32
C GLY A 168 15.99 2.04 3.09
N ASN A 169 15.40 3.11 2.56
CA ASN A 169 14.27 3.83 3.16
C ASN A 169 13.08 2.93 3.53
N GLY A 170 12.65 2.06 2.63
CA GLY A 170 11.47 1.22 2.76
C GLY A 170 11.69 -0.04 3.58
N THR A 171 12.88 -0.63 3.52
CA THR A 171 13.09 -1.97 4.09
C THR A 171 13.81 -1.95 5.43
N LEU A 172 14.88 -1.15 5.62
CA LEU A 172 15.42 -0.70 6.91
C LEU A 172 15.33 -1.64 8.13
N LEU A 173 15.31 -1.15 9.35
CA LEU A 173 14.44 -1.53 10.48
C LEU A 173 14.47 -0.30 11.39
N ALA A 174 13.36 0.09 12.02
CA ALA A 174 13.31 1.34 12.79
C ALA A 174 14.27 1.32 13.99
N THR A 175 14.47 0.15 14.58
CA THR A 175 15.35 -0.11 15.73
C THR A 175 16.83 -0.17 15.36
N HIS A 176 17.16 -0.38 14.10
CA HIS A 176 18.54 -0.62 13.69
C HIS A 176 19.35 0.68 13.58
N ALA A 177 20.59 0.67 14.08
CA ALA A 177 21.44 1.86 14.23
C ALA A 177 21.68 2.59 12.89
N ASP A 178 21.83 1.85 11.80
CA ASP A 178 22.05 2.40 10.46
C ASP A 178 20.90 3.30 9.98
N ARG A 179 19.69 3.13 10.53
CA ARG A 179 18.56 3.98 10.18
C ARG A 179 18.79 5.43 10.60
N LYS A 180 19.55 5.66 11.68
CA LYS A 180 19.95 7.01 12.10
C LYS A 180 20.74 7.72 11.00
N GLU A 181 21.68 7.02 10.38
CA GLU A 181 22.49 7.58 9.29
C GLU A 181 21.64 7.94 8.08
N LEU A 182 20.57 7.19 7.80
CA LEU A 182 19.65 7.52 6.71
C LEU A 182 18.97 8.89 6.90
N PHE A 183 18.59 9.22 8.13
CA PHE A 183 18.04 10.55 8.47
C PHE A 183 19.06 11.66 8.31
N LEU A 184 20.29 11.43 8.76
CA LEU A 184 21.39 12.41 8.64
C LEU A 184 21.77 12.62 7.17
N ALA A 185 21.86 11.54 6.40
CA ALA A 185 22.11 11.60 4.96
C ALA A 185 20.99 12.34 4.21
N GLY A 186 19.73 12.13 4.57
CA GLY A 186 18.59 12.86 4.01
C GLY A 186 18.67 14.36 4.31
N ALA A 187 19.06 14.73 5.53
CA ALA A 187 19.24 16.11 5.95
C ALA A 187 20.36 16.82 5.16
N ARG A 188 21.51 16.17 4.97
CA ARG A 188 22.58 16.72 4.13
C ARG A 188 22.17 16.80 2.66
N ARG A 189 21.48 15.77 2.16
CA ARG A 189 21.05 15.71 0.77
C ARG A 189 20.05 16.81 0.44
N ILE A 190 19.08 17.11 1.30
CA ILE A 190 18.10 18.16 0.99
C ILE A 190 18.78 19.53 0.84
N VAL A 191 19.79 19.83 1.66
CA VAL A 191 20.53 21.09 1.58
C VAL A 191 21.30 21.16 0.25
N GLU A 192 21.98 20.08 -0.12
CA GLU A 192 22.67 19.96 -1.42
C GLU A 192 21.72 20.19 -2.61
N LEU A 193 20.55 19.51 -2.63
CA LEU A 193 19.56 19.65 -3.71
C LEU A 193 18.99 21.07 -3.76
N THR A 194 18.79 21.71 -2.60
CA THR A 194 18.33 23.09 -2.51
C THR A 194 19.35 24.06 -3.12
N GLU A 195 20.64 23.86 -2.85
CA GLU A 195 21.70 24.66 -3.45
C GLU A 195 21.80 24.46 -4.96
N ARG A 196 21.70 23.20 -5.43
CA ARG A 196 21.67 22.89 -6.87
C ARG A 196 20.53 23.62 -7.57
N TYR A 197 19.33 23.58 -7.00
CA TYR A 197 18.19 24.27 -7.59
C TYR A 197 18.37 25.79 -7.59
N TYR A 198 18.53 26.42 -6.42
CA TYR A 198 18.51 27.90 -6.33
C TYR A 198 19.80 28.60 -6.75
N LYS A 199 20.97 27.95 -6.60
CA LYS A 199 22.27 28.58 -6.94
C LYS A 199 22.78 28.16 -8.31
N GLN A 200 22.45 26.96 -8.77
CA GLN A 200 22.96 26.41 -10.02
C GLN A 200 21.88 26.33 -11.12
N GLY A 201 20.61 26.59 -10.79
CA GLY A 201 19.50 26.53 -11.74
C GLY A 201 19.16 25.10 -12.15
N ASP A 202 19.49 24.12 -11.33
CA ASP A 202 19.28 22.71 -11.64
C ASP A 202 17.86 22.26 -11.30
N GLU A 203 16.94 22.41 -12.25
CA GLU A 203 15.54 21.95 -12.11
C GLU A 203 15.40 20.42 -12.07
N SER A 204 16.47 19.66 -12.37
CA SER A 204 16.43 18.19 -12.41
C SER A 204 16.23 17.55 -11.03
N VAL A 205 16.47 18.30 -9.96
CA VAL A 205 16.32 17.84 -8.56
C VAL A 205 14.89 17.98 -8.03
N LEU A 206 14.00 18.63 -8.78
CA LEU A 206 12.63 18.87 -8.34
C LEU A 206 11.79 17.57 -8.41
N PRO A 207 10.80 17.40 -7.50
CA PRO A 207 9.97 16.21 -7.46
C PRO A 207 9.33 15.83 -8.79
N ARG A 208 8.78 16.79 -9.56
CA ARG A 208 8.17 16.50 -10.87
C ARG A 208 9.17 16.16 -11.98
N SER A 209 10.42 16.61 -11.83
CA SER A 209 11.51 16.25 -12.74
C SER A 209 12.06 14.84 -12.48
N ILE A 210 11.85 14.32 -11.26
CA ILE A 210 12.26 12.98 -10.82
C ILE A 210 11.10 11.98 -11.06
N ALA A 211 9.90 12.29 -10.56
CA ALA A 211 8.69 11.47 -10.67
C ALA A 211 8.02 11.62 -12.05
N THR A 212 8.75 11.29 -13.10
CA THR A 212 8.27 11.24 -14.49
C THR A 212 7.38 10.01 -14.73
N PHE A 213 6.70 9.95 -15.87
CA PHE A 213 5.92 8.77 -16.27
C PHE A 213 6.74 7.47 -16.16
N GLN A 214 7.99 7.48 -16.62
CA GLN A 214 8.89 6.33 -16.55
C GLN A 214 9.27 5.96 -15.10
N ALA A 215 9.34 6.94 -14.20
CA ALA A 215 9.55 6.67 -12.77
C ALA A 215 8.31 6.03 -12.14
N PHE A 216 7.09 6.45 -12.54
CA PHE A 216 5.85 5.78 -12.14
C PHE A 216 5.78 4.34 -12.68
N GLU A 217 6.25 4.08 -13.91
CA GLU A 217 6.40 2.71 -14.41
C GLU A 217 7.37 1.89 -13.56
N ASN A 218 8.56 2.44 -13.21
CA ASN A 218 9.53 1.75 -12.35
C ASN A 218 8.93 1.42 -10.97
N ALA A 219 8.22 2.36 -10.36
CA ALA A 219 7.54 2.14 -9.09
C ALA A 219 6.47 1.06 -9.21
N MET A 220 5.62 1.10 -10.25
CA MET A 220 4.60 0.08 -10.47
C MET A 220 5.21 -1.30 -10.76
N CYS A 221 6.31 -1.37 -11.52
CA CYS A 221 7.06 -2.62 -11.74
C CYS A 221 7.57 -3.20 -10.40
N LEU A 222 8.17 -2.38 -9.54
CA LEU A 222 8.59 -2.81 -8.21
C LEU A 222 7.40 -3.38 -7.41
N ASP A 223 6.28 -2.67 -7.41
CA ASP A 223 5.09 -3.05 -6.65
C ASP A 223 4.46 -4.38 -7.09
N ILE A 224 4.35 -4.58 -8.41
CA ILE A 224 3.89 -5.84 -9.00
C ILE A 224 4.86 -6.96 -8.65
N ALA A 225 6.17 -6.71 -8.73
CA ALA A 225 7.19 -7.71 -8.48
C ALA A 225 7.21 -8.18 -7.03
N MET A 226 6.96 -7.27 -6.09
CA MET A 226 6.88 -7.62 -4.67
C MET A 226 5.49 -8.09 -4.21
N GLY A 227 4.49 -8.03 -5.09
CA GLY A 227 3.09 -8.25 -4.72
C GLY A 227 2.69 -7.32 -3.57
N GLY A 228 2.89 -6.00 -3.75
CA GLY A 228 2.63 -4.99 -2.72
C GLY A 228 1.17 -4.91 -2.29
N SER A 229 0.85 -3.89 -1.49
CA SER A 229 -0.54 -3.62 -1.08
C SER A 229 -1.37 -3.14 -2.26
N THR A 230 -2.61 -3.59 -2.45
CA THR A 230 -3.47 -3.05 -3.53
C THR A 230 -3.75 -1.54 -3.38
N ASN A 231 -3.60 -0.99 -2.16
CA ASN A 231 -3.73 0.44 -1.89
C ASN A 231 -2.68 1.31 -2.60
N THR A 232 -1.52 0.76 -2.96
CA THR A 232 -0.48 1.50 -3.68
C THR A 232 -0.96 1.98 -5.04
N VAL A 233 -1.82 1.21 -5.73
CA VAL A 233 -2.45 1.61 -6.98
C VAL A 233 -3.22 2.92 -6.79
N LEU A 234 -4.05 2.99 -5.76
CA LEU A 234 -4.79 4.20 -5.41
C LEU A 234 -3.86 5.39 -5.12
N HIS A 235 -2.76 5.13 -4.44
CA HIS A 235 -1.81 6.16 -4.03
C HIS A 235 -0.90 6.65 -5.17
N LEU A 236 -0.48 5.77 -6.08
CA LEU A 236 0.29 6.12 -7.27
C LEU A 236 -0.56 6.91 -8.26
N LEU A 237 -1.83 6.52 -8.47
CA LEU A 237 -2.76 7.28 -9.32
C LEU A 237 -3.04 8.69 -8.76
N ALA A 238 -3.06 8.82 -7.42
CA ALA A 238 -3.19 10.12 -6.77
C ALA A 238 -1.93 10.97 -6.92
N ALA A 239 -0.76 10.37 -6.67
CA ALA A 239 0.52 11.04 -6.84
C ALA A 239 0.76 11.48 -8.30
N ALA A 240 0.40 10.66 -9.29
CA ALA A 240 0.54 10.98 -10.71
C ALA A 240 -0.25 12.23 -11.09
N GLN A 241 -1.46 12.41 -10.55
CA GLN A 241 -2.25 13.62 -10.79
C GLN A 241 -1.57 14.88 -10.23
N GLU A 242 -1.06 14.82 -9.00
CA GLU A 242 -0.32 15.94 -8.40
C GLU A 242 1.02 16.22 -9.10
N ALA A 243 1.60 15.19 -9.72
CA ALA A 243 2.79 15.29 -10.55
C ALA A 243 2.50 15.83 -11.96
N GLU A 244 1.22 15.96 -12.34
CA GLU A 244 0.78 16.28 -13.71
C GLU A 244 1.26 15.25 -14.75
N VAL A 245 1.25 13.97 -14.36
CA VAL A 245 1.63 12.82 -15.18
C VAL A 245 0.38 12.01 -15.55
N ASP A 246 0.20 11.73 -16.83
CA ASP A 246 -0.92 10.93 -17.36
C ASP A 246 -0.66 9.43 -17.17
N PHE A 247 -0.70 8.95 -15.92
CA PHE A 247 -0.53 7.54 -15.56
C PHE A 247 -1.85 6.95 -15.07
N THR A 248 -2.31 5.85 -15.68
CA THR A 248 -3.68 5.38 -15.56
C THR A 248 -3.79 3.90 -15.14
N MET A 249 -5.00 3.45 -14.81
CA MET A 249 -5.30 2.03 -14.59
C MET A 249 -4.90 1.13 -15.78
N ALA A 250 -4.95 1.64 -17.01
CA ALA A 250 -4.55 0.89 -18.20
C ALA A 250 -3.03 0.65 -18.25
N ASP A 251 -2.23 1.60 -17.77
CA ASP A 251 -0.77 1.43 -17.64
C ASP A 251 -0.43 0.37 -16.61
N ILE A 252 -1.14 0.38 -15.48
CA ILE A 252 -1.00 -0.63 -14.43
C ILE A 252 -1.36 -2.02 -14.96
N ASP A 253 -2.47 -2.17 -15.71
CA ASP A 253 -2.82 -3.45 -16.33
C ASP A 253 -1.73 -3.92 -17.30
N ARG A 254 -1.27 -3.03 -18.19
CA ARG A 254 -0.19 -3.33 -19.15
C ARG A 254 1.05 -3.85 -18.45
N LEU A 255 1.51 -3.19 -17.38
CA LEU A 255 2.68 -3.61 -16.61
C LEU A 255 2.43 -4.92 -15.85
N SER A 256 1.23 -5.09 -15.27
CA SER A 256 0.87 -6.30 -14.50
C SER A 256 0.99 -7.60 -15.29
N ARG A 257 0.83 -7.52 -16.63
CA ARG A 257 0.93 -8.66 -17.54
C ARG A 257 2.37 -9.02 -17.94
N GLN A 258 3.33 -8.14 -17.67
CA GLN A 258 4.72 -8.27 -18.13
C GLN A 258 5.70 -8.52 -16.99
N VAL A 259 5.38 -7.99 -15.81
CA VAL A 259 6.27 -8.02 -14.65
C VAL A 259 6.02 -9.29 -13.84
N PRO A 260 7.04 -10.13 -13.59
CA PRO A 260 6.90 -11.34 -12.78
C PRO A 260 6.83 -11.02 -11.28
N CYS A 261 6.24 -11.91 -10.48
CA CYS A 261 6.29 -11.82 -9.01
C CYS A 261 7.59 -12.42 -8.47
N LEU A 262 8.55 -11.55 -8.11
CA LEU A 262 9.90 -11.92 -7.69
C LEU A 262 10.05 -12.20 -6.20
N CYS A 263 9.24 -11.59 -5.34
CA CYS A 263 9.21 -11.90 -3.92
C CYS A 263 7.79 -12.03 -3.39
N LYS A 264 7.60 -12.94 -2.43
CA LYS A 264 6.39 -13.07 -1.62
C LYS A 264 6.76 -12.74 -0.19
N VAL A 265 6.02 -11.81 0.41
CA VAL A 265 6.22 -11.32 1.79
C VAL A 265 4.87 -11.35 2.49
N ALA A 266 4.85 -11.50 3.81
CA ALA A 266 3.65 -11.41 4.63
C ALA A 266 2.77 -10.24 4.15
N PRO A 267 1.49 -10.50 3.81
CA PRO A 267 0.69 -11.68 4.16
C PRO A 267 0.68 -12.80 3.09
N ALA A 268 1.38 -12.63 1.96
CA ALA A 268 1.37 -13.58 0.84
C ALA A 268 2.12 -14.90 1.16
N THR A 269 2.97 -14.88 2.18
CA THR A 269 3.65 -16.03 2.75
C THR A 269 3.88 -15.79 4.25
N ASP A 270 3.98 -16.86 5.01
CA ASP A 270 4.38 -16.89 6.42
C ASP A 270 5.91 -16.88 6.61
N LYS A 271 6.68 -17.12 5.55
CA LYS A 271 8.14 -17.30 5.61
C LYS A 271 8.90 -15.98 5.77
N TYR A 272 8.49 -14.97 5.02
CA TYR A 272 9.24 -13.72 4.84
C TYR A 272 8.46 -12.49 5.30
N HIS A 273 9.15 -11.58 5.98
CA HIS A 273 8.72 -10.25 6.40
C HIS A 273 9.66 -9.21 5.79
N VAL A 274 9.41 -7.92 6.02
CA VAL A 274 10.19 -6.85 5.38
C VAL A 274 11.68 -6.88 5.79
N GLU A 275 12.00 -7.32 7.00
CA GLU A 275 13.38 -7.55 7.45
C GLU A 275 14.13 -8.58 6.57
N ASP A 276 13.45 -9.60 6.06
CA ASP A 276 14.04 -10.61 5.17
C ASP A 276 14.25 -10.04 3.75
N VAL A 277 13.36 -9.14 3.29
CA VAL A 277 13.56 -8.41 2.03
C VAL A 277 14.79 -7.51 2.14
N HIS A 278 14.96 -6.82 3.28
CA HIS A 278 16.14 -6.00 3.54
C HIS A 278 17.43 -6.84 3.47
N HIS A 279 17.40 -8.02 4.12
CA HIS A 279 18.49 -8.98 4.14
C HIS A 279 18.89 -9.46 2.72
N ALA A 280 17.92 -9.54 1.81
CA ALA A 280 18.13 -9.94 0.42
C ALA A 280 18.61 -8.83 -0.54
N GLY A 281 18.94 -7.65 0.00
CA GLY A 281 19.37 -6.47 -0.75
C GLY A 281 18.30 -5.37 -0.84
N GLY A 282 17.15 -5.54 -0.18
CA GLY A 282 16.11 -4.52 -0.10
C GLY A 282 15.49 -4.17 -1.46
N VAL A 283 15.05 -2.91 -1.59
CA VAL A 283 14.40 -2.41 -2.81
C VAL A 283 15.33 -2.54 -4.02
N PHE A 284 16.61 -2.18 -3.88
CA PHE A 284 17.57 -2.26 -4.97
C PHE A 284 17.92 -3.70 -5.38
N GLY A 285 17.79 -4.67 -4.48
CA GLY A 285 17.84 -6.08 -4.86
C GLY A 285 16.71 -6.47 -5.83
N ILE A 286 15.49 -5.97 -5.62
CA ILE A 286 14.35 -6.21 -6.52
C ILE A 286 14.51 -5.42 -7.83
N LEU A 287 14.87 -4.14 -7.74
CA LEU A 287 15.09 -3.29 -8.92
C LEU A 287 16.22 -3.84 -9.81
N GLY A 288 17.29 -4.39 -9.22
CA GLY A 288 18.37 -5.03 -9.96
C GLY A 288 17.90 -6.26 -10.75
N GLU A 289 17.03 -7.11 -10.19
CA GLU A 289 16.46 -8.23 -10.94
C GLU A 289 15.50 -7.78 -12.04
N LEU A 290 14.73 -6.71 -11.80
CA LEU A 290 13.85 -6.13 -12.81
C LEU A 290 14.65 -5.48 -13.95
N ASP A 291 15.78 -4.84 -13.65
CA ASP A 291 16.69 -4.27 -14.65
C ASP A 291 17.34 -5.38 -15.50
N ARG A 292 17.82 -6.46 -14.85
CA ARG A 292 18.28 -7.68 -15.56
C ARG A 292 17.20 -8.31 -16.44
N ALA A 293 15.93 -8.15 -16.08
CA ALA A 293 14.79 -8.59 -16.86
C ALA A 293 14.36 -7.61 -17.98
N GLY A 294 14.98 -6.44 -18.08
CA GLY A 294 14.65 -5.39 -19.05
C GLY A 294 13.34 -4.64 -18.73
N LEU A 295 12.96 -4.56 -17.46
CA LEU A 295 11.69 -4.00 -16.99
C LEU A 295 11.84 -2.65 -16.26
N ILE A 296 13.05 -2.05 -16.30
CA ILE A 296 13.36 -0.78 -15.64
C ILE A 296 13.74 0.27 -16.68
N ASN A 297 13.18 1.46 -16.52
CA ASN A 297 13.61 2.68 -17.19
C ASN A 297 14.85 3.23 -16.48
N GLY A 298 16.03 2.91 -17.00
CA GLY A 298 17.32 3.22 -16.38
C GLY A 298 17.69 4.71 -16.31
N ASP A 299 17.18 5.53 -17.21
CA ASP A 299 17.50 6.97 -17.31
C ASP A 299 16.80 7.84 -16.25
N CYS A 300 15.85 7.28 -15.50
CA CYS A 300 15.13 8.00 -14.45
C CYS A 300 16.10 8.53 -13.39
N ARG A 301 16.02 9.83 -13.08
CA ARG A 301 16.87 10.45 -12.05
C ARG A 301 16.41 10.07 -10.65
N THR A 302 17.30 10.20 -9.67
CA THR A 302 16.92 10.10 -8.25
C THR A 302 17.49 11.28 -7.46
N VAL A 303 17.03 11.45 -6.23
CA VAL A 303 17.61 12.41 -5.27
C VAL A 303 19.06 12.10 -4.94
N HIS A 304 19.53 10.86 -5.18
CA HIS A 304 20.85 10.39 -4.75
C HIS A 304 21.82 10.05 -5.89
N ALA A 305 21.35 9.79 -7.11
CA ALA A 305 22.14 9.39 -8.28
C ALA A 305 21.65 10.07 -9.55
N ALA A 306 22.50 10.15 -10.59
CA ALA A 306 22.14 10.81 -11.84
C ALA A 306 21.15 9.97 -12.68
N SER A 307 21.12 8.65 -12.49
CA SER A 307 20.17 7.74 -13.13
C SER A 307 19.86 6.52 -12.26
N MET A 308 18.76 5.83 -12.56
CA MET A 308 18.34 4.61 -11.88
C MET A 308 19.31 3.47 -12.17
N THR A 309 19.88 3.41 -13.38
CA THR A 309 20.96 2.46 -13.69
C THR A 309 22.19 2.67 -12.81
N GLU A 310 22.60 3.92 -12.58
CA GLU A 310 23.70 4.22 -11.65
C GLU A 310 23.35 3.80 -10.22
N ALA A 311 22.15 4.15 -9.76
CA ALA A 311 21.68 3.77 -8.43
C ALA A 311 21.66 2.25 -8.23
N ILE A 312 21.14 1.48 -9.21
CA ILE A 312 21.13 0.01 -9.19
C ILE A 312 22.56 -0.52 -9.20
N ALA A 313 23.46 0.01 -10.02
CA ALA A 313 24.85 -0.44 -10.06
C ALA A 313 25.52 -0.31 -8.69
N THR A 314 25.26 0.74 -7.92
CA THR A 314 25.89 0.96 -6.61
C THR A 314 25.16 0.32 -5.43
N GLU A 315 23.85 0.08 -5.54
CA GLU A 315 23.01 -0.36 -4.41
C GLU A 315 22.50 -1.81 -4.51
N ASP A 316 22.43 -2.41 -5.71
CA ASP A 316 22.12 -3.84 -5.84
C ASP A 316 23.35 -4.68 -5.47
N ILE A 317 23.25 -5.47 -4.41
CA ILE A 317 24.33 -6.35 -3.93
C ILE A 317 24.79 -7.40 -4.97
N GLN A 318 23.98 -7.66 -6.00
CA GLN A 318 24.29 -8.57 -7.11
C GLN A 318 24.87 -7.89 -8.36
N SER A 319 25.03 -6.56 -8.38
CA SER A 319 25.47 -5.83 -9.57
C SER A 319 26.94 -6.05 -9.97
N GLY A 320 27.75 -6.59 -9.05
CA GLY A 320 29.22 -6.63 -9.15
C GLY A 320 29.91 -5.28 -8.91
N GLN A 321 29.16 -4.18 -8.81
CA GLN A 321 29.63 -2.82 -8.55
C GLN A 321 29.10 -2.24 -7.22
N ALA A 322 28.39 -3.07 -6.44
CA ALA A 322 27.79 -2.69 -5.17
C ALA A 322 28.80 -2.03 -4.23
N SER A 323 28.40 -0.88 -3.69
CA SER A 323 29.19 -0.13 -2.70
C SER A 323 29.33 -0.92 -1.41
N ASP A 324 30.39 -0.63 -0.64
CA ASP A 324 30.57 -1.23 0.69
C ASP A 324 29.43 -0.86 1.64
N ALA A 325 28.85 0.34 1.46
CA ALA A 325 27.68 0.79 2.20
C ALA A 325 26.45 -0.08 1.89
N ALA A 326 26.18 -0.38 0.61
CA ALA A 326 25.07 -1.25 0.21
C ALA A 326 25.24 -2.67 0.78
N LYS A 327 26.44 -3.25 0.65
CA LYS A 327 26.75 -4.58 1.21
C LYS A 327 26.60 -4.62 2.74
N SER A 328 27.11 -3.60 3.44
CA SER A 328 27.01 -3.52 4.91
C SER A 328 25.57 -3.32 5.36
N ARG A 329 24.79 -2.50 4.64
CA ARG A 329 23.38 -2.24 4.93
C ARG A 329 22.54 -3.50 4.80
N ALA A 330 22.73 -4.29 3.74
CA ALA A 330 22.01 -5.56 3.53
C ALA A 330 22.23 -6.58 4.66
N LEU A 331 23.28 -6.42 5.49
CA LEU A 331 23.49 -7.27 6.65
C LEU A 331 22.71 -6.82 7.89
N ALA A 332 22.01 -5.67 7.89
CA ALA A 332 21.23 -5.22 9.04
C ALA A 332 20.19 -6.27 9.48
N ALA A 333 20.25 -6.68 10.74
CA ALA A 333 19.41 -7.75 11.29
C ALA A 333 18.47 -7.26 12.40
N PRO A 334 17.36 -7.96 12.66
CA PRO A 334 16.48 -7.68 13.79
C PRO A 334 17.20 -7.87 15.13
N GLY A 335 16.87 -7.04 16.11
CA GLY A 335 17.39 -7.12 17.48
C GLY A 335 16.73 -8.21 18.32
N GLY A 336 15.49 -8.59 18.01
CA GLY A 336 14.74 -9.66 18.69
C GLY A 336 14.32 -9.32 20.12
N GLN A 337 14.28 -8.03 20.48
CA GLN A 337 13.93 -7.55 21.82
C GLN A 337 12.82 -6.49 21.74
N PRO A 338 11.76 -6.57 22.56
CA PRO A 338 10.71 -5.57 22.56
C PRO A 338 11.23 -4.18 22.94
N THR A 339 10.92 -3.16 22.14
CA THR A 339 11.40 -1.78 22.38
C THR A 339 10.65 -0.73 21.55
N VAL A 340 10.40 0.43 22.15
CA VAL A 340 9.86 1.61 21.44
C VAL A 340 10.95 2.62 21.04
N GLU A 341 12.21 2.34 21.37
CA GLU A 341 13.35 3.21 21.10
C GLU A 341 13.91 2.95 19.69
N PRO A 342 14.05 3.97 18.84
CA PRO A 342 14.66 3.82 17.52
C PRO A 342 16.20 3.70 17.64
N TYR A 343 16.83 3.07 16.65
CA TYR A 343 18.31 2.98 16.53
C TYR A 343 19.03 2.33 17.73
N CYS A 344 18.32 1.57 18.56
CA CYS A 344 18.81 1.02 19.81
C CYS A 344 19.67 -0.25 19.66
N GLN A 345 19.76 -0.83 18.45
CA GLN A 345 20.49 -2.08 18.20
C GLN A 345 21.29 -2.03 16.89
N SER A 346 22.33 -2.86 16.75
CA SER A 346 23.19 -2.92 15.55
C SER A 346 23.54 -4.36 15.13
N GLN A 347 22.64 -5.30 15.37
CA GLN A 347 22.80 -6.70 15.00
C GLN A 347 22.99 -6.85 13.48
N ARG A 348 23.79 -7.83 13.08
CA ARG A 348 24.06 -8.13 11.68
C ARG A 348 23.88 -9.61 11.37
N TRP A 349 23.35 -9.89 10.18
CA TRP A 349 23.37 -11.23 9.60
C TRP A 349 24.81 -11.61 9.25
N PRO A 350 25.20 -12.89 9.37
CA PRO A 350 26.55 -13.33 9.03
C PRO A 350 26.93 -13.15 7.55
N ALA A 351 25.94 -13.22 6.66
CA ALA A 351 26.05 -13.02 5.22
C ALA A 351 24.71 -12.52 4.68
N ALA A 352 24.68 -11.88 3.50
CA ALA A 352 23.45 -11.42 2.86
C ALA A 352 22.67 -12.58 2.23
N ASP A 353 21.35 -12.44 2.04
CA ASP A 353 20.56 -13.39 1.26
C ASP A 353 20.71 -13.08 -0.24
N ASP A 354 21.66 -13.74 -0.87
CA ASP A 354 22.04 -13.52 -2.26
C ASP A 354 21.52 -14.66 -3.19
N ASP A 355 20.71 -15.58 -2.65
CA ASP A 355 20.11 -16.70 -3.39
C ASP A 355 18.90 -16.26 -4.22
N ARG A 356 19.14 -16.00 -5.51
CA ARG A 356 18.08 -15.61 -6.47
C ARG A 356 17.22 -16.77 -6.98
N VAL A 357 17.40 -17.98 -6.47
CA VAL A 357 16.60 -19.16 -6.82
C VAL A 357 15.59 -19.49 -5.72
N ASN A 358 16.04 -19.60 -4.47
CA ASN A 358 15.20 -20.03 -3.34
C ASN A 358 15.08 -19.00 -2.20
N GLY A 359 15.83 -17.90 -2.28
CA GLY A 359 15.84 -16.82 -1.30
C GLY A 359 14.57 -15.96 -1.31
N CYS A 360 14.62 -14.86 -0.55
CA CYS A 360 13.50 -13.93 -0.40
C CYS A 360 13.18 -13.20 -1.71
N ILE A 361 14.21 -12.77 -2.44
CA ILE A 361 14.10 -12.12 -3.76
C ILE A 361 14.66 -13.09 -4.80
N ARG A 362 13.86 -13.38 -5.84
CA ARG A 362 14.23 -14.32 -6.91
C ARG A 362 14.49 -13.63 -8.24
N ASP A 363 15.25 -14.28 -9.10
CA ASP A 363 15.40 -13.88 -10.50
C ASP A 363 14.11 -14.19 -11.30
N LYS A 364 14.04 -13.67 -12.53
CA LYS A 364 12.89 -13.88 -13.42
C LYS A 364 12.62 -15.34 -13.74
N ALA A 365 13.65 -16.18 -13.90
CA ALA A 365 13.48 -17.58 -14.27
C ALA A 365 12.87 -18.41 -13.13
N HIS A 366 13.14 -18.02 -11.89
CA HIS A 366 12.70 -18.68 -10.66
C HIS A 366 11.60 -17.92 -9.90
N ALA A 367 11.04 -16.87 -10.53
CA ALA A 367 9.96 -16.07 -9.99
C ALA A 367 8.79 -16.93 -9.49
N TYR A 368 8.11 -16.47 -8.43
CA TYR A 368 6.97 -17.19 -7.86
C TYR A 368 5.80 -17.33 -8.84
N SER A 369 5.67 -16.38 -9.75
CA SER A 369 4.74 -16.39 -10.86
C SER A 369 5.31 -15.52 -11.99
N GLN A 370 5.10 -15.95 -13.23
CA GLN A 370 5.43 -15.14 -14.40
C GLN A 370 4.37 -14.07 -14.68
N ASP A 371 3.14 -14.28 -14.20
CA ASP A 371 2.13 -13.23 -14.10
C ASP A 371 2.38 -12.42 -12.82
N GLY A 372 2.14 -11.11 -12.87
CA GLY A 372 2.47 -10.17 -11.80
C GLY A 372 1.78 -10.48 -10.49
N GLY A 373 2.33 -9.96 -9.38
CA GLY A 373 1.78 -10.11 -8.02
C GLY A 373 0.55 -9.25 -7.71
N LEU A 374 0.16 -8.39 -8.66
CA LEU A 374 -1.05 -7.58 -8.70
C LEU A 374 -1.68 -7.72 -10.08
N ALA A 375 -3.00 -7.64 -10.18
CA ALA A 375 -3.71 -7.60 -11.46
C ALA A 375 -4.88 -6.61 -11.42
N VAL A 376 -5.14 -6.00 -12.58
CA VAL A 376 -6.32 -5.17 -12.82
C VAL A 376 -7.36 -6.01 -13.56
N LEU A 377 -8.58 -6.12 -13.06
CA LEU A 377 -9.67 -6.80 -13.76
C LEU A 377 -10.69 -5.78 -14.27
N PHE A 378 -11.26 -6.07 -15.44
CA PHE A 378 -12.31 -5.26 -16.06
C PHE A 378 -13.53 -6.12 -16.37
N GLY A 379 -14.70 -5.49 -16.45
CA GLY A 379 -15.89 -6.14 -16.96
C GLY A 379 -17.16 -5.39 -16.57
N ASN A 380 -18.31 -6.04 -16.70
CA ASN A 380 -19.59 -5.34 -16.60
C ASN A 380 -19.87 -4.77 -15.20
N ILE A 381 -19.25 -5.29 -14.12
CA ILE A 381 -19.35 -4.74 -12.76
C ILE A 381 -18.21 -3.81 -12.35
N ALA A 382 -17.16 -3.69 -13.17
CA ALA A 382 -15.96 -2.90 -12.89
C ALA A 382 -15.42 -2.31 -14.20
N ARG A 383 -16.17 -1.36 -14.78
CA ARG A 383 -15.87 -0.78 -16.10
C ARG A 383 -14.60 0.06 -16.11
N GLU A 384 -14.31 0.75 -15.00
CA GLU A 384 -13.07 1.51 -14.80
C GLU A 384 -11.97 0.67 -14.13
N GLY A 385 -12.25 -0.61 -13.88
CA GLY A 385 -11.34 -1.57 -13.31
C GLY A 385 -11.56 -1.85 -11.82
N CYS A 386 -10.97 -2.94 -11.35
CA CYS A 386 -10.81 -3.30 -9.95
C CYS A 386 -9.47 -4.03 -9.76
N ILE A 387 -9.00 -4.16 -8.52
CA ILE A 387 -7.65 -4.65 -8.22
C ILE A 387 -7.69 -5.93 -7.37
N VAL A 388 -6.84 -6.90 -7.72
CA VAL A 388 -6.59 -8.11 -6.95
C VAL A 388 -5.10 -8.33 -6.73
N LYS A 389 -4.72 -8.76 -5.52
CA LYS A 389 -3.35 -9.17 -5.17
C LYS A 389 -3.15 -10.65 -5.48
N THR A 390 -2.85 -10.95 -6.74
CA THR A 390 -2.63 -12.32 -7.26
C THR A 390 -1.53 -13.08 -6.51
N ALA A 391 -0.51 -12.40 -5.97
CA ALA A 391 0.55 -13.03 -5.18
C ALA A 391 0.01 -13.79 -3.95
N GLY A 392 -1.13 -13.34 -3.41
CA GLY A 392 -1.83 -13.97 -2.29
C GLY A 392 -3.00 -14.87 -2.68
N VAL A 393 -3.25 -15.10 -3.97
CA VAL A 393 -4.35 -15.95 -4.47
C VAL A 393 -3.80 -17.33 -4.84
N ASP A 394 -4.46 -18.39 -4.37
CA ASP A 394 -4.15 -19.76 -4.76
C ASP A 394 -4.50 -20.00 -6.23
N GLU A 395 -3.62 -20.65 -6.99
CA GLU A 395 -3.81 -20.86 -8.44
C GLU A 395 -5.10 -21.62 -8.77
N SER A 396 -5.56 -22.49 -7.86
CA SER A 396 -6.80 -23.26 -8.03
C SER A 396 -8.07 -22.40 -8.12
N ILE A 397 -8.00 -21.14 -7.69
CA ILE A 397 -9.12 -20.18 -7.72
C ILE A 397 -8.84 -18.94 -8.56
N TRP A 398 -7.85 -18.98 -9.45
CA TRP A 398 -7.63 -17.91 -10.43
C TRP A 398 -8.81 -17.72 -11.40
N LYS A 399 -9.57 -18.79 -11.61
CA LYS A 399 -10.90 -18.74 -12.21
C LYS A 399 -11.90 -19.18 -11.16
N PHE A 400 -12.85 -18.31 -10.84
CA PHE A 400 -13.83 -18.57 -9.80
C PHE A 400 -15.21 -18.14 -10.28
N SER A 401 -16.22 -18.96 -10.03
CA SER A 401 -17.60 -18.63 -10.33
C SER A 401 -18.50 -19.11 -9.20
N GLY A 402 -19.44 -18.26 -8.79
CA GLY A 402 -20.28 -18.56 -7.65
C GLY A 402 -21.42 -17.56 -7.44
N PRO A 403 -22.43 -17.94 -6.64
CA PRO A 403 -23.57 -17.07 -6.34
C PRO A 403 -23.16 -15.88 -5.45
N ALA A 404 -23.71 -14.71 -5.75
CA ALA A 404 -23.49 -13.48 -5.00
C ALA A 404 -24.22 -13.52 -3.64
N ARG A 405 -23.51 -13.12 -2.58
CA ARG A 405 -24.03 -12.87 -1.24
C ARG A 405 -23.84 -11.38 -0.92
N ILE A 406 -24.93 -10.62 -0.85
CA ILE A 406 -24.88 -9.15 -0.85
C ILE A 406 -24.88 -8.56 0.56
N PHE A 407 -23.96 -7.62 0.81
CA PHE A 407 -23.86 -6.87 2.06
C PHE A 407 -23.63 -5.37 1.78
N HIS A 408 -24.17 -4.51 2.65
CA HIS A 408 -24.04 -3.04 2.57
C HIS A 408 -23.10 -2.45 3.64
N SER A 409 -22.44 -3.32 4.41
CA SER A 409 -21.42 -2.95 5.38
C SER A 409 -20.47 -4.10 5.66
N GLN A 410 -19.26 -3.77 6.12
CA GLN A 410 -18.32 -4.74 6.68
C GLN A 410 -18.97 -5.59 7.78
N ASP A 411 -19.65 -4.96 8.74
CA ASP A 411 -20.19 -5.63 9.92
C ASP A 411 -21.20 -6.71 9.55
N ALA A 412 -22.10 -6.43 8.60
CA ALA A 412 -23.09 -7.40 8.13
C ALA A 412 -22.44 -8.60 7.43
N ALA A 413 -21.36 -8.35 6.67
CA ALA A 413 -20.59 -9.43 6.04
C ALA A 413 -19.86 -10.28 7.10
N CYS A 414 -19.23 -9.64 8.08
CA CYS A 414 -18.58 -10.33 9.20
C CYS A 414 -19.56 -11.20 9.99
N GLU A 415 -20.74 -10.68 10.35
CA GLU A 415 -21.80 -11.44 11.01
C GLU A 415 -22.26 -12.65 10.18
N ALA A 416 -22.33 -12.52 8.85
CA ALA A 416 -22.69 -13.62 7.97
C ALA A 416 -21.61 -14.70 7.90
N ILE A 417 -20.34 -14.30 7.80
CA ILE A 417 -19.20 -15.23 7.77
C ILE A 417 -19.08 -15.99 9.09
N LEU A 418 -19.09 -15.26 10.22
CA LEU A 418 -18.94 -15.86 11.55
C LEU A 418 -20.15 -16.72 11.94
N GLY A 419 -21.35 -16.36 11.48
CA GLY A 419 -22.59 -17.10 11.69
C GLY A 419 -22.86 -18.22 10.68
N ASP A 420 -21.85 -18.67 9.94
CA ASP A 420 -21.92 -19.80 9.00
C ASP A 420 -22.98 -19.64 7.89
N ARG A 421 -23.33 -18.39 7.54
CA ARG A 421 -24.25 -18.08 6.43
C ARG A 421 -23.55 -18.03 5.07
N ILE A 422 -22.22 -18.00 5.07
CA ILE A 422 -21.38 -18.07 3.85
C ILE A 422 -20.86 -19.50 3.71
N GLN A 423 -20.93 -20.04 2.50
CA GLN A 423 -20.57 -21.41 2.17
C GLN A 423 -19.47 -21.44 1.10
N ALA A 424 -18.74 -22.55 1.01
CA ALA A 424 -17.78 -22.78 -0.06
C ALA A 424 -18.45 -22.63 -1.44
N GLY A 425 -17.83 -21.85 -2.32
CA GLY A 425 -18.38 -21.46 -3.63
C GLY A 425 -19.02 -20.07 -3.65
N ASP A 426 -19.34 -19.47 -2.51
CA ASP A 426 -19.99 -18.15 -2.46
C ASP A 426 -19.04 -17.00 -2.89
N VAL A 427 -19.64 -15.97 -3.50
CA VAL A 427 -19.00 -14.68 -3.79
C VAL A 427 -19.61 -13.63 -2.88
N VAL A 428 -18.88 -13.21 -1.85
CA VAL A 428 -19.32 -12.19 -0.89
C VAL A 428 -19.09 -10.80 -1.48
N VAL A 429 -20.15 -10.05 -1.73
CA VAL A 429 -20.11 -8.71 -2.31
C VAL A 429 -20.47 -7.68 -1.24
N ILE A 430 -19.50 -6.84 -0.88
CA ILE A 430 -19.66 -5.75 0.10
C ILE A 430 -19.65 -4.43 -0.65
N ARG A 431 -20.81 -3.79 -0.77
CA ARG A 431 -20.97 -2.55 -1.56
C ARG A 431 -21.31 -1.35 -0.68
N TYR A 432 -21.22 -0.15 -1.27
CA TYR A 432 -21.34 1.13 -0.57
C TYR A 432 -20.23 1.35 0.45
N GLU A 433 -19.04 0.80 0.18
CA GLU A 433 -17.83 1.00 0.98
C GLU A 433 -16.75 1.75 0.20
N GLY A 434 -17.07 2.27 -0.99
CA GLY A 434 -16.20 3.12 -1.82
C GLY A 434 -15.96 4.53 -1.27
N PRO A 435 -15.23 5.39 -2.02
CA PRO A 435 -14.89 6.76 -1.58
C PRO A 435 -16.09 7.58 -1.11
N LYS A 436 -17.19 7.58 -1.86
CA LYS A 436 -18.42 8.32 -1.54
C LYS A 436 -19.39 7.47 -0.73
N GLY A 437 -19.52 6.18 -1.06
CA GLY A 437 -20.48 5.28 -0.43
C GLY A 437 -20.17 4.96 1.02
N GLY A 438 -18.88 4.82 1.38
CA GLY A 438 -18.43 4.58 2.74
C GLY A 438 -18.99 5.60 3.73
N PRO A 439 -18.67 6.90 3.58
CA PRO A 439 -17.59 7.49 2.80
C PRO A 439 -16.19 7.21 3.40
N GLY A 440 -15.15 7.50 2.63
CA GLY A 440 -13.76 7.35 3.08
C GLY A 440 -13.10 6.04 2.64
N MET A 441 -13.77 5.24 1.80
CA MET A 441 -13.23 4.02 1.21
C MET A 441 -12.52 3.13 2.25
N GLN A 442 -13.25 2.68 3.26
CA GLN A 442 -12.62 2.06 4.43
C GLN A 442 -11.81 0.81 4.07
N GLU A 443 -10.74 0.56 4.83
CA GLU A 443 -9.91 -0.63 4.66
C GLU A 443 -10.46 -1.79 5.48
N MET A 444 -11.04 -2.78 4.79
CA MET A 444 -11.66 -3.93 5.43
C MET A 444 -10.67 -5.08 5.58
N LEU A 445 -10.32 -5.41 6.82
CA LEU A 445 -9.50 -6.57 7.14
C LEU A 445 -10.35 -7.75 7.63
N TYR A 446 -11.36 -7.49 8.47
CA TYR A 446 -12.12 -8.52 9.17
C TYR A 446 -12.84 -9.53 8.27
N PRO A 447 -13.53 -9.15 7.17
CA PRO A 447 -14.16 -10.13 6.30
C PRO A 447 -13.13 -11.15 5.76
N THR A 448 -11.94 -10.67 5.42
CA THR A 448 -10.87 -11.51 4.87
C THR A 448 -10.26 -12.42 5.94
N SER A 449 -10.02 -11.89 7.15
CA SER A 449 -9.53 -12.67 8.29
C SER A 449 -10.54 -13.74 8.71
N TYR A 450 -11.82 -13.41 8.80
CA TYR A 450 -12.85 -14.36 9.22
C TYR A 450 -13.11 -15.46 8.19
N LEU A 451 -13.00 -15.18 6.88
CA LEU A 451 -13.01 -16.25 5.88
C LEU A 451 -11.83 -17.22 6.10
N LYS A 452 -10.64 -16.73 6.44
CA LYS A 452 -9.49 -17.61 6.76
C LYS A 452 -9.74 -18.40 8.05
N SER A 453 -10.25 -17.76 9.10
CA SER A 453 -10.59 -18.41 10.36
C SER A 453 -11.66 -19.50 10.20
N LYS A 454 -12.57 -19.33 9.24
CA LYS A 454 -13.57 -20.36 8.86
C LYS A 454 -13.07 -21.37 7.83
N HIS A 455 -11.79 -21.30 7.44
CA HIS A 455 -11.15 -22.12 6.42
C HIS A 455 -11.79 -22.00 5.02
N LEU A 456 -12.46 -20.88 4.73
CA LEU A 456 -13.10 -20.55 3.46
C LEU A 456 -12.23 -19.68 2.54
N GLY A 457 -11.03 -19.28 2.97
CA GLY A 457 -10.16 -18.36 2.21
C GLY A 457 -9.72 -18.86 0.82
N LYS A 458 -9.77 -20.18 0.57
CA LYS A 458 -9.52 -20.80 -0.75
C LYS A 458 -10.80 -21.28 -1.45
N ALA A 459 -11.95 -21.03 -0.86
CA ALA A 459 -13.23 -21.58 -1.31
C ALA A 459 -14.26 -20.48 -1.62
N CYS A 460 -14.03 -19.25 -1.19
CA CYS A 460 -14.91 -18.11 -1.43
C CYS A 460 -14.14 -16.95 -2.07
N ALA A 461 -14.87 -16.05 -2.72
CA ALA A 461 -14.36 -14.77 -3.19
C ALA A 461 -14.96 -13.61 -2.39
N LEU A 462 -14.22 -12.50 -2.30
CA LEU A 462 -14.65 -11.24 -1.73
C LEU A 462 -14.55 -10.14 -2.79
N ILE A 463 -15.61 -9.35 -2.97
CA ILE A 463 -15.65 -8.22 -3.90
C ILE A 463 -16.15 -6.99 -3.17
N THR A 464 -15.53 -5.83 -3.42
CA THR A 464 -15.99 -4.55 -2.87
C THR A 464 -15.64 -3.36 -3.76
N ASP A 465 -16.47 -2.32 -3.69
CA ASP A 465 -16.14 -0.98 -4.16
C ASP A 465 -15.24 -0.19 -3.18
N GLY A 466 -15.06 -0.70 -1.95
CA GLY A 466 -14.09 -0.23 -0.96
C GLY A 466 -12.69 -0.84 -1.14
N ARG A 467 -11.95 -0.99 -0.04
CA ARG A 467 -10.59 -1.56 -0.02
C ARG A 467 -10.53 -2.78 0.89
N PHE A 468 -9.74 -3.76 0.49
CA PHE A 468 -9.25 -4.79 1.42
C PHE A 468 -7.86 -4.41 1.90
N SER A 469 -7.48 -4.87 3.09
CA SER A 469 -6.21 -4.49 3.66
C SER A 469 -5.01 -5.05 2.89
N GLY A 470 -3.88 -4.36 2.96
CA GLY A 470 -2.59 -4.90 2.50
C GLY A 470 -2.21 -6.24 3.17
N GLY A 471 -2.82 -6.55 4.33
CA GLY A 471 -2.74 -7.82 5.06
C GLY A 471 -3.64 -8.96 4.53
N THR A 472 -4.40 -8.72 3.47
CA THR A 472 -5.30 -9.73 2.90
C THR A 472 -4.55 -10.76 2.04
N SER A 473 -5.00 -12.02 2.10
CA SER A 473 -4.71 -13.05 1.09
C SER A 473 -5.97 -13.88 0.82
N GLY A 474 -5.97 -14.65 -0.26
CA GLY A 474 -7.18 -15.21 -0.87
C GLY A 474 -7.74 -14.33 -1.98
N LEU A 475 -8.85 -14.75 -2.60
CA LEU A 475 -9.47 -14.04 -3.71
C LEU A 475 -10.28 -12.84 -3.23
N SER A 476 -9.59 -11.74 -2.94
CA SER A 476 -10.17 -10.50 -2.45
C SER A 476 -9.93 -9.36 -3.44
N ILE A 477 -11.02 -8.83 -3.99
CA ILE A 477 -11.04 -7.89 -5.11
C ILE A 477 -11.63 -6.57 -4.61
N GLY A 478 -10.81 -5.53 -4.58
CA GLY A 478 -11.22 -4.20 -4.13
C GLY A 478 -11.27 -3.20 -5.28
N HIS A 479 -11.68 -1.97 -4.96
CA HIS A 479 -11.65 -0.82 -5.87
C HIS A 479 -12.58 -0.99 -7.08
N CYS A 480 -13.65 -1.79 -7.00
CA CYS A 480 -14.62 -1.89 -8.07
C CYS A 480 -15.14 -0.49 -8.44
N SER A 481 -14.79 -0.07 -9.66
CA SER A 481 -15.03 1.28 -10.17
C SER A 481 -15.85 1.22 -11.47
N PRO A 482 -16.90 2.04 -11.63
CA PRO A 482 -17.42 3.01 -10.64
C PRO A 482 -17.99 2.34 -9.38
N GLU A 483 -17.90 3.02 -8.24
CA GLU A 483 -18.44 2.50 -6.98
C GLU A 483 -19.98 2.45 -6.98
N ALA A 484 -20.58 1.73 -6.03
CA ALA A 484 -22.04 1.62 -5.95
C ALA A 484 -22.72 2.99 -5.78
N ALA A 485 -22.14 3.87 -4.95
CA ALA A 485 -22.69 5.22 -4.70
C ALA A 485 -22.54 6.19 -5.88
N GLU A 486 -21.72 5.85 -6.88
CA GLU A 486 -21.54 6.62 -8.12
C GLU A 486 -22.39 6.09 -9.29
N GLY A 487 -23.22 5.08 -9.05
CA GLY A 487 -24.05 4.50 -10.09
C GLY A 487 -23.47 3.23 -10.73
N GLY A 488 -22.35 2.72 -10.22
CA GLY A 488 -21.66 1.55 -10.78
C GLY A 488 -22.51 0.29 -10.76
N GLU A 489 -22.28 -0.59 -11.73
CA GLU A 489 -23.05 -1.83 -11.91
C GLU A 489 -22.95 -2.80 -10.73
N ILE A 490 -21.93 -2.69 -9.87
CA ILE A 490 -21.85 -3.43 -8.60
C ILE A 490 -23.09 -3.17 -7.70
N ALA A 491 -23.74 -2.01 -7.83
CA ALA A 491 -25.00 -1.70 -7.12
C ALA A 491 -26.22 -2.48 -7.66
N LEU A 492 -26.12 -3.05 -8.86
CA LEU A 492 -27.22 -3.74 -9.55
C LEU A 492 -27.18 -5.26 -9.39
N ILE A 493 -26.16 -5.80 -8.73
CA ILE A 493 -26.08 -7.22 -8.38
C ILE A 493 -27.17 -7.52 -7.34
N GLU A 494 -27.88 -8.63 -7.56
CA GLU A 494 -28.91 -9.17 -6.67
C GLU A 494 -28.43 -10.50 -6.06
N GLU A 495 -29.06 -10.89 -4.95
CA GLU A 495 -28.71 -12.11 -4.22
C GLU A 495 -28.84 -13.35 -5.12
N GLY A 496 -27.80 -14.18 -5.17
CA GLY A 496 -27.79 -15.42 -5.95
C GLY A 496 -27.37 -15.27 -7.41
N ASP A 497 -27.17 -14.05 -7.93
CA ASP A 497 -26.58 -13.85 -9.25
C ASP A 497 -25.22 -14.54 -9.35
N THR A 498 -24.91 -15.16 -10.49
CA THR A 498 -23.59 -15.76 -10.68
C THR A 498 -22.57 -14.68 -11.03
N ILE A 499 -21.49 -14.59 -10.25
CA ILE A 499 -20.33 -13.76 -10.56
C ILE A 499 -19.25 -14.65 -11.18
N GLU A 500 -18.59 -14.16 -12.21
CA GLU A 500 -17.52 -14.82 -12.94
C GLU A 500 -16.23 -13.99 -12.81
N ILE A 501 -15.19 -14.59 -12.24
CA ILE A 501 -13.87 -13.99 -12.06
C ILE A 501 -12.87 -14.82 -12.87
N ASP A 502 -12.10 -14.16 -13.74
CA ASP A 502 -11.06 -14.78 -14.54
C ASP A 502 -9.79 -13.89 -14.52
N ILE A 503 -8.91 -14.15 -13.54
CA ILE A 503 -7.66 -13.41 -13.37
C ILE A 503 -6.75 -13.52 -14.61
N PRO A 504 -6.53 -14.71 -15.21
CA PRO A 504 -5.71 -14.84 -16.42
C PRO A 504 -6.20 -13.98 -17.58
N ASN A 505 -7.52 -13.85 -17.74
CA ASN A 505 -8.13 -13.04 -18.81
C ASN A 505 -8.42 -11.59 -18.40
N ARG A 506 -8.07 -11.18 -17.17
CA ARG A 506 -8.39 -9.86 -16.58
C ARG A 506 -9.87 -9.50 -16.63
N ALA A 507 -10.75 -10.48 -16.37
CA ALA A 507 -12.19 -10.33 -16.49
C ALA A 507 -12.92 -10.50 -15.15
N ILE A 508 -13.96 -9.68 -14.93
CA ILE A 508 -14.90 -9.82 -13.82
C ILE A 508 -16.31 -9.41 -14.24
N ASN A 509 -17.27 -10.33 -14.18
CA ASN A 509 -18.63 -10.08 -14.65
C ASN A 509 -19.70 -10.66 -13.73
N VAL A 510 -20.89 -10.06 -13.76
CA VAL A 510 -22.14 -10.71 -13.33
C VAL A 510 -22.81 -11.34 -14.54
N ALA A 511 -23.20 -12.61 -14.44
CA ALA A 511 -23.78 -13.41 -15.52
C ALA A 511 -25.28 -13.13 -15.72
N ILE A 512 -25.61 -11.87 -16.01
CA ILE A 512 -26.95 -11.43 -16.42
C ILE A 512 -26.87 -10.76 -17.79
N ASP A 513 -27.96 -10.82 -18.55
CA ASP A 513 -28.02 -10.16 -19.85
C ASP A 513 -28.21 -8.63 -19.72
N GLU A 514 -27.99 -7.93 -20.83
CA GLU A 514 -28.08 -6.48 -20.88
C GLU A 514 -29.51 -5.95 -20.64
N GLN A 515 -30.53 -6.74 -20.97
CA GLN A 515 -31.94 -6.35 -20.76
C GLN A 515 -32.27 -6.34 -19.26
N GLU A 516 -31.85 -7.37 -18.55
CA GLU A 516 -32.01 -7.47 -17.10
C GLU A 516 -31.19 -6.40 -16.38
N MET A 517 -29.94 -6.18 -16.80
CA MET A 517 -29.11 -5.10 -16.25
C MET A 517 -29.75 -3.72 -16.45
N ALA A 518 -30.32 -3.45 -17.62
CA ALA A 518 -31.04 -2.20 -17.89
C ALA A 518 -32.33 -2.08 -17.06
N ARG A 519 -33.08 -3.18 -16.89
CA ARG A 519 -34.28 -3.22 -16.04
C ARG A 519 -33.95 -2.87 -14.59
N ARG A 520 -32.88 -3.46 -14.03
CA ARG A 520 -32.42 -3.18 -12.67
C ARG A 520 -31.92 -1.75 -12.51
N ARG A 521 -31.21 -1.21 -13.50
CA ARG A 521 -30.80 0.21 -13.51
C ARG A 521 -32.02 1.14 -13.45
N ALA A 522 -33.01 0.92 -14.32
CA ALA A 522 -34.24 1.72 -14.33
C ALA A 522 -35.02 1.62 -13.00
N ALA A 523 -35.02 0.45 -12.36
CA ALA A 523 -35.62 0.26 -11.04
C ALA A 523 -34.85 1.02 -9.94
N MET A 524 -33.51 0.95 -9.94
CA MET A 524 -32.65 1.68 -8.99
C MET A 524 -32.81 3.19 -9.12
N GLU A 525 -32.95 3.69 -10.34
CA GLU A 525 -33.09 5.13 -10.66
C GLU A 525 -34.54 5.64 -10.51
N SER A 526 -35.51 4.78 -10.18
CA SER A 526 -36.93 5.15 -10.11
C SER A 526 -37.25 6.15 -9.00
N ASP A 527 -36.47 6.17 -7.92
CA ASP A 527 -36.53 7.17 -6.86
C ASP A 527 -35.15 7.82 -6.64
N PRO A 528 -34.91 9.02 -7.19
CA PRO A 528 -33.64 9.74 -7.05
C PRO A 528 -33.24 10.04 -5.60
N HIS A 529 -34.17 10.00 -4.64
CA HIS A 529 -33.87 10.23 -3.23
C HIS A 529 -33.25 9.03 -2.54
N THR A 530 -33.46 7.83 -3.08
CA THR A 530 -32.96 6.56 -2.51
C THR A 530 -32.01 5.82 -3.45
N ALA A 531 -31.94 6.22 -4.73
CA ALA A 531 -31.03 5.67 -5.72
C ALA A 531 -29.58 5.67 -5.22
N TYR A 532 -28.92 4.52 -5.35
CA TYR A 532 -27.50 4.33 -5.00
C TYR A 532 -27.16 4.71 -3.55
N GLN A 533 -28.15 4.66 -2.65
CA GLN A 533 -27.96 4.79 -1.21
C GLN A 533 -28.02 3.40 -0.55
N PRO A 534 -27.17 3.14 0.47
CA PRO A 534 -27.24 1.90 1.22
C PRO A 534 -28.54 1.82 2.03
N SER A 535 -29.29 0.74 1.88
CA SER A 535 -30.47 0.45 2.71
C SER A 535 -30.09 -0.21 4.03
N GLY A 536 -30.75 0.17 5.13
CA GLY A 536 -30.60 -0.49 6.43
C GLY A 536 -29.28 -0.24 7.19
N ARG A 537 -28.46 0.72 6.75
CA ARG A 537 -27.16 1.02 7.37
C ARG A 537 -27.29 2.13 8.43
N ASN A 538 -26.95 1.83 9.68
CA ASN A 538 -26.87 2.81 10.76
C ASN A 538 -25.44 3.33 10.95
N ARG A 539 -24.98 4.22 10.05
CA ARG A 539 -23.62 4.80 10.08
C ARG A 539 -23.67 6.30 10.30
N VAL A 540 -22.86 6.81 11.21
CA VAL A 540 -22.75 8.25 11.48
C VAL A 540 -21.75 8.88 10.52
N VAL A 541 -22.25 9.69 9.57
CA VAL A 541 -21.40 10.41 8.61
C VAL A 541 -21.19 11.85 9.09
N SER A 542 -20.00 12.13 9.63
CA SER A 542 -19.63 13.46 10.12
C SER A 542 -19.50 14.49 8.98
N LYS A 543 -19.47 15.78 9.32
CA LYS A 543 -19.25 16.86 8.34
C LYS A 543 -17.93 16.70 7.58
N ALA A 544 -16.88 16.18 8.23
CA ALA A 544 -15.60 15.93 7.59
C ALA A 544 -15.72 14.85 6.50
N LEU A 545 -16.42 13.74 6.81
CA LEU A 545 -16.67 12.67 5.84
C LEU A 545 -17.61 13.12 4.72
N GLN A 546 -18.60 13.98 5.01
CA GLN A 546 -19.45 14.59 3.98
C GLN A 546 -18.65 15.47 3.02
N ALA A 547 -17.72 16.28 3.54
CA ALA A 547 -16.84 17.11 2.73
C ALA A 547 -15.92 16.27 1.84
N TYR A 548 -15.35 15.19 2.39
CA TYR A 548 -14.58 14.21 1.60
C TYR A 548 -15.44 13.59 0.48
N ALA A 549 -16.60 13.04 0.81
CA ALA A 549 -17.52 12.41 -0.15
C ALA A 549 -17.95 13.36 -1.28
N ALA A 550 -18.12 14.65 -0.96
CA ALA A 550 -18.56 15.65 -1.94
C ALA A 550 -17.50 15.99 -3.00
N MET A 551 -16.21 15.75 -2.71
CA MET A 551 -15.10 16.17 -3.57
C MET A 551 -14.21 15.01 -4.04
N THR A 552 -14.32 13.82 -3.45
CA THR A 552 -13.46 12.69 -3.84
C THR A 552 -13.80 12.18 -5.25
N THR A 553 -12.80 11.77 -6.01
CA THR A 553 -12.96 11.08 -7.31
C THR A 553 -13.16 9.57 -7.12
N SER A 554 -13.46 8.87 -8.21
CA SER A 554 -13.41 7.40 -8.28
C SER A 554 -12.04 6.86 -7.82
N ALA A 555 -12.04 5.64 -7.30
CA ALA A 555 -10.82 4.92 -6.92
C ALA A 555 -9.92 4.64 -8.13
N ALA A 556 -10.49 4.46 -9.33
CA ALA A 556 -9.74 4.36 -10.59
C ALA A 556 -8.97 5.65 -10.94
N ARG A 557 -9.27 6.76 -10.24
CA ARG A 557 -8.55 8.04 -10.31
C ARG A 557 -7.89 8.40 -8.97
N GLY A 558 -7.53 7.40 -8.15
CA GLY A 558 -6.79 7.61 -6.91
C GLY A 558 -7.60 8.21 -5.74
N ALA A 559 -8.92 8.35 -5.88
CA ALA A 559 -9.81 8.97 -4.88
C ALA A 559 -9.33 10.34 -4.37
N VAL A 560 -8.71 11.13 -5.26
CA VAL A 560 -8.19 12.47 -4.93
C VAL A 560 -9.32 13.47 -4.74
N ARG A 561 -9.01 14.60 -4.10
CA ARG A 561 -9.93 15.73 -4.03
C ARG A 561 -10.02 16.48 -5.37
N ASP A 562 -11.22 16.55 -5.93
CA ASP A 562 -11.59 17.36 -7.09
C ASP A 562 -12.67 18.39 -6.70
N VAL A 563 -12.24 19.63 -6.56
CA VAL A 563 -13.11 20.77 -6.17
C VAL A 563 -14.08 21.18 -7.28
N SER A 564 -13.84 20.80 -8.54
CA SER A 564 -14.74 21.13 -9.65
C SER A 564 -16.09 20.42 -9.54
N GLN A 565 -16.15 19.32 -8.79
CA GLN A 565 -17.40 18.63 -8.46
C GLN A 565 -18.38 19.50 -7.65
N LEU A 566 -17.89 20.54 -6.96
CA LEU A 566 -18.74 21.49 -6.23
C LEU A 566 -19.36 22.56 -7.13
N THR A 567 -18.69 22.91 -8.23
CA THR A 567 -19.19 23.92 -9.19
C THR A 567 -20.12 23.29 -10.22
N ALA A 568 -19.91 22.03 -10.60
CA ALA A 568 -20.78 21.29 -11.52
C ALA A 568 -22.22 21.07 -11.01
N LYS A 569 -22.45 21.23 -9.70
CA LYS A 569 -23.78 21.09 -9.06
C LYS A 569 -24.52 22.43 -8.87
N ARG A 570 -23.97 23.57 -9.30
CA ARG A 570 -24.57 24.91 -9.11
C ARG A 570 -25.33 25.43 -10.32
#